data_AF-G0NBC4-F1
#
_entry.id   AF-G0NBC4-F1
#
_cell.length_a   1.000
_cell.length_b   1.000
_cell.length_c   1.000
_cell.angle_alpha   90.00
_cell.angle_beta   90.00
_cell.angle_gamma   90.00
#
_symmetry.space_group_name_H-M   'P 1'
#
loop_
_entity.id
_entity.type
_entity.pdbx_description
1 polymer ?
#
loop_
_entity_poly.entity_id
_entity_poly.type
_entity_poly.pdbx_seq_one_letter_code
_entity_poly.pdbx_strand_id
1 'polypeptide(L)'
;MILTMKPDIDNVDESSVTPLSKLERSVYLLRQQAVSSMKKQEVNCDVYSLSTSTDVYKGQFNSHQLFKYYDELTNSEYNTHSALVHS
;
A
#
# COMPACT_ATOMS: atom_id res chain seq x y z
N MET A 1 11.05 -7.15 10.29
CA MET A 1 11.93 -7.17 9.11
C MET A 1 11.03 -7.23 7.87
N ILE A 2 10.64 -6.08 7.32
CA ILE A 2 9.88 -6.07 6.06
C ILE A 2 10.89 -6.21 4.94
N LEU A 3 10.94 -7.40 4.35
CA LEU A 3 11.70 -7.67 3.14
C LEU A 3 11.11 -6.80 2.02
N THR A 4 11.74 -5.67 1.73
CA THR A 4 11.48 -4.97 0.47
C THR A 4 12.04 -5.84 -0.65
N MET A 5 11.19 -6.68 -1.25
CA MET A 5 11.49 -7.29 -2.54
C MET A 5 11.79 -6.13 -3.50
N LYS A 6 13.06 -6.02 -3.93
CA LYS A 6 13.36 -5.28 -5.15
C LYS A 6 12.75 -6.09 -6.29
N PRO A 7 11.79 -5.56 -7.06
CA PRO A 7 11.44 -6.21 -8.30
C PRO A 7 12.63 -6.03 -9.26
N ASP A 8 13.26 -7.14 -9.63
CA ASP A 8 14.20 -7.23 -10.75
C ASP A 8 13.41 -6.94 -12.02
N ILE A 9 13.53 -5.72 -12.55
CA ILE A 9 12.93 -5.32 -13.83
C ILE A 9 14.05 -4.77 -14.70
N ASP A 10 15.06 -5.61 -14.92
CA ASP A 10 15.91 -5.49 -16.10
C ASP A 10 15.36 -6.51 -17.11
N ASN A 11 14.76 -6.01 -18.20
CA ASN A 11 14.21 -6.74 -19.37
C ASN A 11 12.73 -7.16 -19.31
N VAL A 12 11.80 -6.19 -19.25
CA VAL A 12 10.42 -6.42 -19.70
C VAL A 12 10.24 -5.74 -21.06
N ASP A 13 10.01 -6.57 -22.08
CA ASP A 13 9.67 -6.17 -23.45
C ASP A 13 8.50 -5.16 -23.44
N GLU A 14 8.76 -3.95 -23.93
CA GLU A 14 7.87 -2.79 -23.83
C GLU A 14 6.53 -3.00 -24.55
N SER A 15 6.45 -4.01 -25.43
CA SER A 15 5.28 -4.34 -26.24
C SER A 15 4.16 -5.09 -25.51
N SER A 16 4.44 -5.70 -24.34
CA SER A 16 3.47 -6.53 -23.58
C SER A 16 2.99 -5.89 -22.27
N VAL A 17 3.47 -4.67 -21.96
CA VAL A 17 3.25 -4.03 -20.66
C VAL A 17 1.81 -3.49 -20.56
N THR A 18 0.97 -4.18 -19.80
CA THR A 18 -0.42 -3.75 -19.54
C THR A 18 -0.45 -2.39 -18.83
N PRO A 19 -1.43 -1.52 -19.10
CA PRO A 19 -1.53 -0.20 -18.46
C PRO A 19 -1.51 -0.24 -16.93
N LEU A 20 -2.11 -1.29 -16.34
CA LEU A 20 -2.12 -1.54 -14.89
C LEU A 20 -0.73 -1.74 -14.31
N SER A 21 0.15 -2.47 -15.00
CA SER A 21 1.53 -2.68 -14.54
C SER A 21 2.35 -1.37 -14.57
N LYS A 22 2.08 -0.48 -15.53
CA LYS A 22 2.69 0.87 -15.57
C LYS A 22 2.19 1.74 -14.42
N LEU A 23 0.90 1.64 -14.08
CA LEU A 23 0.31 2.35 -12.95
C LEU A 23 0.91 1.89 -11.62
N GLU A 24 0.93 0.58 -11.34
CA GLU A 24 1.52 0.04 -10.10
C GLU A 24 3.00 0.40 -9.96
N ARG A 25 3.77 0.35 -11.08
CA ARG A 25 5.16 0.81 -11.08
C ARG A 25 5.26 2.30 -10.73
N SER A 26 4.39 3.13 -11.31
CA SER A 26 4.41 4.58 -11.05
C SER A 26 4.04 4.88 -9.60
N VAL A 27 3.02 4.21 -9.08
CA VAL A 27 2.59 4.29 -7.68
C VAL A 27 3.71 3.87 -6.73
N TYR A 28 4.43 2.80 -7.05
CA TYR A 28 5.60 2.36 -6.28
C TYR A 28 6.71 3.43 -6.26
N LEU A 29 7.04 4.01 -7.42
CA LEU A 29 8.04 5.07 -7.52
C LEU A 29 7.62 6.32 -6.74
N LEU A 30 6.34 6.72 -6.85
CA LEU A 30 5.76 7.83 -6.08
C LEU A 30 5.89 7.59 -4.57
N ARG A 31 5.61 6.37 -4.09
CA ARG A 31 5.80 6.03 -2.67
C ARG A 31 7.25 6.20 -2.24
N GLN A 32 8.21 5.71 -3.03
CA GLN A 32 9.63 5.87 -2.70
C GLN A 32 10.05 7.35 -2.69
N GLN A 33 9.57 8.13 -3.65
CA GLN A 33 9.85 9.57 -3.73
C GLN A 33 9.22 10.33 -2.57
N ALA A 34 7.97 10.04 -2.21
CA ALA A 34 7.27 10.65 -1.09
C ALA A 34 8.01 10.36 0.23
N VAL A 35 8.38 9.10 0.49
CA VAL A 35 9.15 8.74 1.70
C VAL A 35 10.51 9.43 1.73
N SER A 36 11.22 9.52 0.59
CA SER A 36 12.49 10.25 0.53
C SER A 36 12.32 11.75 0.78
N SER A 37 11.25 12.35 0.24
CA SER A 37 10.93 13.77 0.41
C SER A 37 10.57 14.09 1.86
N MET A 38 9.70 13.29 2.49
CA MET A 38 9.28 13.47 3.89
C MET A 38 10.47 13.37 4.85
N LYS A 39 11.39 12.42 4.61
CA LYS A 39 12.63 12.31 5.37
C LYS A 39 13.50 13.56 5.28
N LYS A 40 13.59 14.19 4.11
CA LYS A 40 14.35 15.45 3.92
C LYS A 40 13.70 16.63 4.62
N GLN A 41 12.38 16.61 4.77
CA GLN A 41 11.61 17.66 5.44
C GLN A 41 11.45 17.42 6.94
N GLU A 42 12.06 16.36 7.50
CA GLU A 42 11.92 15.95 8.90
C GLU A 42 10.46 15.76 9.34
N VAL A 43 9.58 15.41 8.39
CA VAL A 43 8.17 15.13 8.65
C VAL A 43 8.03 13.65 9.00
N ASN A 44 7.54 13.37 10.21
CA ASN A 44 7.24 12.02 10.69
C ASN A 44 5.92 11.51 10.09
N CYS A 45 5.96 11.08 8.83
CA CYS A 45 4.82 10.48 8.13
C CYS A 45 5.24 9.18 7.43
N ASP A 46 4.52 8.10 7.71
CA ASP A 46 4.69 6.81 7.04
C ASP A 46 3.53 6.56 6.07
N VAL A 47 3.85 6.10 4.85
CA VAL A 47 2.85 5.66 3.88
C VAL A 47 2.61 4.16 4.04
N TYR A 48 1.47 3.77 4.59
CA TYR A 48 1.15 2.37 4.91
C TYR A 48 0.60 1.56 3.72
N SER A 49 -0.27 2.15 2.90
CA SER A 49 -0.72 1.56 1.63
C SER A 49 -0.76 2.63 0.55
N LEU A 50 -0.27 2.26 -0.64
CA LEU A 50 -0.45 3.00 -1.87
C LEU A 50 -0.34 1.98 -3.01
N SER A 51 -1.47 1.42 -3.41
CA SER A 51 -1.64 0.46 -4.50
C SER A 51 -3.10 0.52 -4.96
N THR A 52 -3.40 0.10 -6.19
CA THR A 52 -4.79 0.02 -6.65
C THR A 52 -5.52 -1.22 -6.17
N SER A 53 -4.81 -2.19 -5.58
CA SER A 53 -5.36 -3.52 -5.30
C SER A 53 -5.35 -3.89 -3.83
N THR A 54 -4.74 -3.07 -2.97
CA THR A 54 -4.54 -3.42 -1.56
C THR A 54 -4.56 -2.18 -0.69
N ASP A 55 -5.45 -2.20 0.29
CA ASP A 55 -5.56 -1.20 1.34
C ASP A 55 -5.21 -1.80 2.70
N VAL A 56 -4.54 -1.00 3.53
CA VAL A 56 -4.07 -1.44 4.85
C VAL A 56 -4.67 -0.56 5.93
N TYR A 57 -5.54 -1.17 6.74
CA TYR A 57 -6.13 -0.54 7.92
C TYR A 57 -5.31 -0.93 9.16
N LYS A 58 -4.61 0.04 9.74
CA LYS A 58 -3.74 -0.19 10.90
C LYS A 58 -3.77 1.02 11.83
N GLY A 59 -3.77 0.77 13.13
CA GLY A 59 -3.60 1.81 14.14
C GLY A 59 -3.07 1.28 15.46
N GLN A 60 -2.85 2.18 16.42
CA GLN A 60 -2.35 1.86 17.76
C GLN A 60 -3.54 1.58 18.71
N PHE A 61 -4.26 0.50 18.47
CA PHE A 61 -5.41 0.07 19.28
C PHE A 61 -5.56 -1.45 19.24
N ASN A 62 -6.40 -1.99 20.13
CA ASN A 62 -6.68 -3.42 20.15
C ASN A 62 -7.53 -3.83 18.95
N SER A 63 -7.36 -5.05 18.45
CA SER A 63 -8.02 -5.55 17.22
C SER A 63 -9.55 -5.42 17.25
N HIS A 64 -10.18 -5.53 18.42
CA HIS A 64 -11.62 -5.33 18.61
C HIS A 64 -12.11 -3.89 18.40
N GLN A 65 -11.20 -2.91 18.46
CA GLN A 65 -11.50 -1.48 18.25
C GLN A 65 -11.39 -1.08 16.77
N LEU A 66 -10.77 -1.90 15.92
CA LEU A 66 -10.56 -1.62 14.49
C LEU A 66 -11.86 -1.26 13.76
N PHE A 67 -12.88 -2.11 13.88
CA PHE A 67 -14.19 -1.92 13.25
C PHE A 67 -15.00 -0.76 13.83
N LYS A 68 -14.61 -0.25 15.00
CA LYS A 68 -15.21 0.96 15.59
C LYS A 68 -14.50 2.23 15.16
N TYR A 69 -13.28 2.11 14.66
CA TYR A 69 -12.44 3.24 14.26
C TYR A 69 -12.54 3.50 12.75
N TYR A 70 -12.71 2.45 11.96
CA TYR A 70 -12.91 2.55 10.51
C TYR A 70 -14.32 2.09 10.13
N ASP A 71 -15.25 3.04 9.98
CA ASP A 71 -16.65 2.75 9.64
C ASP A 71 -16.79 2.03 8.29
N GLU A 72 -15.88 2.30 7.35
CA GLU A 72 -15.84 1.65 6.03
C GLU A 72 -15.68 0.13 6.10
N LEU A 73 -15.00 -0.39 7.14
CA LEU A 73 -14.84 -1.84 7.34
C LEU A 73 -16.15 -2.53 7.76
N THR A 74 -17.16 -1.77 8.18
CA THR A 74 -18.49 -2.28 8.53
C THR A 74 -19.50 -2.18 7.38
N ASN A 75 -19.11 -1.52 6.27
CA ASN A 75 -19.96 -1.39 5.10
C ASN A 75 -20.08 -2.73 4.35
N SER A 76 -21.31 -3.17 4.06
CA SER A 76 -21.57 -4.39 3.29
C SER A 76 -21.09 -4.33 1.84
N GLU A 77 -20.88 -3.13 1.29
CA GLU A 77 -20.30 -2.95 -0.04
C GLU A 77 -18.79 -3.16 -0.05
N TYR A 78 -18.13 -3.06 1.11
CA TYR A 78 -16.70 -3.23 1.25
C TYR A 78 -16.33 -4.72 1.22
N ASN A 79 -16.10 -5.24 0.02
CA ASN A 79 -15.80 -6.65 -0.25
C ASN A 79 -14.37 -6.82 -0.75
N THR A 80 -13.69 -7.85 -0.25
CA THR A 80 -12.35 -8.25 -0.70
C THR A 80 -12.31 -9.74 -0.99
N HIS A 81 -11.47 -10.13 -1.96
CA HIS A 81 -11.21 -11.55 -2.24
C HIS A 81 -10.39 -12.23 -1.13
N SER A 82 -9.53 -11.48 -0.45
CA SER A 82 -8.65 -12.00 0.59
C SER A 82 -8.33 -10.94 1.63
N ALA A 83 -8.12 -11.35 2.88
CA ALA A 83 -7.77 -10.49 3.99
C ALA A 83 -6.65 -11.11 4.83
N LEU A 84 -5.68 -10.27 5.23
CA LEU A 84 -4.60 -10.64 6.16
C LEU A 84 -4.76 -9.83 7.44
N VAL A 85 -4.93 -10.52 8.57
CA VAL A 85 -5.12 -9.88 9.89
C VAL A 85 -3.91 -10.20 10.77
N HIS A 86 -3.35 -9.15 11.38
CA HIS A 86 -2.23 -9.25 12.34
C HIS A 86 -2.52 -8.34 13.54
N SER A 87 -2.15 -8.78 14.75
CA SER A 87 -2.29 -8.02 16.00
C SER A 87 -0.92 -7.67 16.56
#